data_AF-A0A9P1DC32-F1
#
_entry.id   AF-A0A9P1DC32-F1
#
_cell.length_a   1.000
_cell.length_b   1.000
_cell.length_c   1.000
_cell.angle_alpha   90.00
_cell.angle_beta   90.00
_cell.angle_gamma   90.00
#
_symmetry.space_group_name_H-M   'P 1'
#
loop_
_entity.id
_entity.type
_entity.pdbx_description
1 polymer ?
#
loop_
_entity_poly.entity_id
_entity_poly.type
_entity_poly.pdbx_seq_one_letter_code
_entity_poly.pdbx_strand_id
1 'polypeptide(L)'
;MVFLGCKHDLDDPTEASGNFLVQIHNFTPLCVLGTQISLEIVHQSPSSSSHPWRHVMAGRAAGRMLRAPQKGSAHLKVSRVGRRSEIVRLSHSSPVRLLPMATAAAELLGLRSGTAWCALGSFGGGFLGGDEVDVDVHMEKDTVLTMTTQASTKVYQAKADGRAALQRLTATVGPGGLLVLSPDPLVPFAQSYSQHLRFVLAADASAVVVDWLGAGRVAKGERWAFKEYRSRMEFCWEEDHLVESLALRSCDFPHSAPPFAASVTVFAVGPLAQPVARRLRAMAVTLAARRGARVGEDFEAQGPSVTGQAVMGGTEDRCTVGRLMAEKSEDVYRILHHCLLPLEEHLGVEPYADRVHGIAPSEMVETEIPTEAVPVTGKSAGNRVDLELDVRKALVLSQLTDATLPVGGFAHSNGIEAASQLGLKLEKLDSLRTLVFLGSRSMLRLQGRFVQLAHKLGDQESLEAWHQLDQDLQAHLASNGVACRASALQGAGLLRVGRQWQTCGRWPKKGHHATAFGLLAARLSLGELATLQAFAYCTVRDSMSAAVRLNLLGPLMAVEVQGAILQDLSEELLELRDSSAEALALAGGCCPLLDCVHSGHDLLEARLFLT
;
A
#
# COMPACT_ATOMS: atom_id res chain seq x y z
N MET A 1 10.25 -38.06 -26.70
CA MET A 1 10.66 -39.15 -27.61
C MET A 1 9.50 -39.46 -28.55
N VAL A 2 9.50 -38.84 -29.73
CA VAL A 2 9.22 -39.36 -31.09
C VAL A 2 9.47 -38.15 -32.00
N PHE A 3 10.49 -38.25 -32.84
CA PHE A 3 10.91 -37.30 -33.87
C PHE A 3 10.35 -37.75 -35.23
N LEU A 4 10.01 -36.80 -36.11
CA LEU A 4 10.00 -36.84 -37.58
C LEU A 4 9.68 -35.38 -38.00
N GLY A 5 10.48 -34.55 -38.65
CA GLY A 5 11.70 -34.75 -39.43
C GLY A 5 11.43 -34.29 -40.87
N CYS A 6 11.73 -33.03 -41.22
CA CYS A 6 12.14 -32.64 -42.58
C CYS A 6 12.80 -31.25 -42.59
N LYS A 7 14.09 -31.23 -42.96
CA LYS A 7 14.88 -30.06 -43.35
C LYS A 7 14.50 -29.66 -44.79
N HIS A 8 14.52 -28.36 -45.10
CA HIS A 8 15.42 -27.87 -46.16
C HIS A 8 15.80 -26.41 -46.00
N ASP A 9 16.93 -26.13 -46.62
CA ASP A 9 17.88 -25.05 -46.38
C ASP A 9 17.46 -23.68 -46.94
N LEU A 10 18.08 -22.65 -46.36
CA LEU A 10 18.13 -21.27 -46.83
C LEU A 10 19.02 -21.16 -48.08
N ASP A 11 18.67 -20.27 -49.02
CA ASP A 11 19.62 -19.33 -49.62
C ASP A 11 18.92 -18.21 -50.45
N ASP A 12 19.23 -16.97 -50.03
CA ASP A 12 19.32 -15.69 -50.78
C ASP A 12 18.08 -14.84 -51.21
N PRO A 13 18.24 -13.50 -51.36
CA PRO A 13 17.38 -12.51 -50.70
C PRO A 13 17.01 -11.32 -51.62
N THR A 14 15.75 -11.11 -51.99
CA THR A 14 15.40 -9.86 -52.69
C THR A 14 14.00 -9.37 -52.34
N GLU A 15 13.97 -8.13 -51.87
CA GLU A 15 12.91 -7.12 -51.95
C GLU A 15 11.47 -7.61 -52.19
N ALA A 16 10.65 -7.54 -51.15
CA ALA A 16 9.26 -7.09 -51.28
C ALA A 16 8.71 -6.66 -49.91
N SER A 17 8.69 -5.34 -49.70
CA SER A 17 7.96 -4.66 -48.64
C SER A 17 6.44 -4.78 -48.86
N GLY A 18 5.85 -5.84 -48.30
CA GLY A 18 4.39 -6.01 -48.23
C GLY A 18 3.81 -5.45 -46.94
N ASN A 19 3.19 -4.26 -47.00
CA ASN A 19 2.37 -3.72 -45.93
C ASN A 19 1.12 -4.59 -45.72
N PHE A 20 1.04 -5.35 -44.62
CA PHE A 20 -0.20 -5.97 -44.19
C PHE A 20 -1.04 -4.96 -43.41
N LEU A 21 -2.10 -4.46 -44.05
CA LEU A 21 -3.10 -3.60 -43.44
C LEU A 21 -4.26 -4.49 -42.97
N VAL A 22 -4.21 -4.94 -41.70
CA VAL A 22 -5.33 -5.64 -41.07
C VAL A 22 -6.32 -4.60 -40.57
N GLN A 23 -7.36 -4.36 -41.35
CA GLN A 23 -8.47 -3.49 -40.99
C GLN A 23 -9.49 -4.31 -40.17
N ILE A 24 -9.39 -4.28 -38.83
CA ILE A 24 -10.36 -4.93 -37.95
C ILE A 24 -11.58 -4.00 -37.81
N HIS A 25 -12.67 -4.33 -38.51
CA HIS A 25 -13.99 -3.77 -38.26
C HIS A 25 -14.75 -4.64 -37.24
N ASN A 26 -15.26 -3.97 -36.20
CA ASN A 26 -16.35 -4.34 -35.29
C ASN A 26 -16.22 -5.64 -34.46
N PHE A 27 -16.02 -5.44 -33.16
CA PHE A 27 -16.32 -6.39 -32.10
C PHE A 27 -17.84 -6.45 -31.87
N THR A 28 -18.41 -7.66 -31.88
CA THR A 28 -19.70 -7.99 -31.26
C THR A 28 -19.58 -9.42 -30.73
N PRO A 29 -19.78 -9.71 -29.43
CA PRO A 29 -19.81 -11.09 -28.98
C PRO A 29 -21.26 -11.52 -28.75
N LEU A 30 -21.72 -12.51 -29.52
CA LEU A 30 -22.82 -13.37 -29.09
C LEU A 30 -22.68 -14.78 -29.71
N CYS A 31 -22.35 -15.71 -28.82
CA CYS A 31 -22.65 -17.15 -28.74
C CYS A 31 -22.55 -18.09 -29.95
N VAL A 32 -21.74 -19.14 -29.74
CA VAL A 32 -22.07 -20.58 -29.79
C VAL A 32 -22.67 -21.13 -31.09
N LEU A 33 -21.84 -21.81 -31.90
CA LEU A 33 -22.00 -23.20 -32.37
C LEU A 33 -20.88 -23.53 -33.37
N GLY A 34 -20.32 -24.73 -33.25
CA GLY A 34 -19.19 -25.17 -34.06
C GLY A 34 -19.56 -25.36 -35.53
N THR A 35 -18.72 -24.80 -36.41
CA THR A 35 -18.58 -25.20 -37.81
C THR A 35 -17.18 -24.80 -38.28
N GLN A 36 -16.41 -25.77 -38.77
CA GLN A 36 -15.14 -25.53 -39.48
C GLN A 36 -15.42 -24.67 -40.72
N ILE A 37 -14.65 -23.60 -40.91
CA ILE A 37 -14.65 -22.83 -42.16
C ILE A 37 -13.25 -22.93 -42.75
N SER A 38 -13.17 -23.62 -43.89
CA SER A 38 -12.00 -23.70 -44.77
C SER A 38 -11.83 -22.38 -45.52
N LEU A 39 -10.63 -21.80 -45.50
CA LEU A 39 -10.29 -20.59 -46.27
C LEU A 39 -9.71 -21.01 -47.63
N GLU A 40 -10.43 -20.69 -48.70
CA GLU A 40 -9.97 -20.84 -50.08
C GLU A 40 -9.54 -19.45 -50.59
N ILE A 41 -8.26 -19.29 -50.93
CA ILE A 41 -7.69 -18.03 -51.43
C ILE A 41 -7.75 -18.05 -52.95
N VAL A 42 -8.62 -17.25 -53.55
CA VAL A 42 -8.65 -17.02 -55.01
C VAL A 42 -7.96 -15.70 -55.33
N HIS A 43 -6.87 -15.76 -56.11
CA HIS A 43 -6.15 -14.61 -56.65
C HIS A 43 -6.85 -14.06 -57.89
N GLN A 44 -7.17 -12.76 -57.90
CA GLN A 44 -7.36 -12.00 -59.14
C GLN A 44 -6.74 -10.60 -59.05
N SER A 45 -5.91 -10.28 -60.03
CA SER A 45 -5.17 -9.03 -60.22
C SER A 45 -6.07 -7.90 -60.75
N PRO A 46 -5.77 -6.60 -60.48
CA PRO A 46 -6.66 -5.50 -60.84
C PRO A 46 -6.32 -4.85 -62.19
N SER A 47 -7.36 -4.34 -62.87
CA SER A 47 -7.22 -3.38 -63.97
C SER A 47 -7.88 -2.03 -63.63
N SER A 48 -7.14 -0.98 -63.98
CA SER A 48 -7.44 0.46 -64.10
C SER A 48 -8.84 1.00 -63.75
N SER A 49 -8.90 2.06 -62.93
CA SER A 49 -9.16 3.43 -63.44
C SER A 49 -9.17 4.49 -62.33
N SER A 50 -8.88 5.71 -62.78
CA SER A 50 -8.65 7.01 -62.13
C SER A 50 -9.60 7.45 -61.01
N HIS A 51 -9.07 8.20 -60.02
CA HIS A 51 -9.50 9.57 -59.65
C HIS A 51 -8.65 10.18 -58.50
N PRO A 52 -8.67 11.51 -58.27
CA PRO A 52 -7.48 12.31 -57.96
C PRO A 52 -7.35 12.73 -56.49
N TRP A 53 -6.21 12.43 -55.87
CA TRP A 53 -5.71 13.15 -54.70
C TRP A 53 -4.19 13.32 -54.84
N ARG A 54 -3.77 14.45 -55.42
CA ARG A 54 -2.39 14.94 -55.33
C ARG A 54 -2.40 16.26 -54.56
N HIS A 55 -1.41 16.40 -53.67
CA HIS A 55 -1.15 17.49 -52.72
C HIS A 55 -1.82 17.32 -51.35
N VAL A 56 -1.15 16.64 -50.40
CA VAL A 56 -0.21 17.19 -49.41
C VAL A 56 0.60 16.03 -48.82
N MET A 57 1.82 15.78 -49.30
CA MET A 57 2.82 14.96 -48.60
C MET A 57 4.16 15.71 -48.65
N ALA A 58 4.30 16.66 -47.73
CA ALA A 58 5.57 17.23 -47.32
C ALA A 58 5.43 17.61 -45.84
N GLY A 59 5.56 16.60 -44.98
CA GLY A 59 5.50 16.75 -43.53
C GLY A 59 6.27 15.60 -42.91
N ARG A 60 7.44 15.93 -42.38
CA ARG A 60 8.43 15.05 -41.73
C ARG A 60 7.80 13.98 -40.84
N ALA A 61 8.45 12.81 -40.82
CA ALA A 61 8.27 11.78 -39.80
C ALA A 61 8.16 12.42 -38.40
N ALA A 62 6.92 12.51 -37.90
CA ALA A 62 6.65 12.92 -36.54
C ALA A 62 7.07 11.75 -35.64
N GLY A 63 8.21 11.91 -34.97
CA GLY A 63 8.59 11.05 -33.85
C GLY A 63 7.41 10.94 -32.87
N ARG A 64 7.29 9.78 -32.22
CA ARG A 64 6.35 9.51 -31.11
C ARG A 64 6.13 10.77 -30.28
N MET A 65 5.01 11.45 -30.52
CA MET A 65 4.66 12.66 -29.79
C MET A 65 4.12 12.23 -28.43
N LEU A 66 5.04 11.90 -27.52
CA LEU A 66 4.74 11.61 -26.12
C LEU A 66 4.10 12.87 -25.53
N ARG A 67 2.83 12.74 -25.12
CA ARG A 67 1.97 13.84 -24.63
C ARG A 67 2.65 14.60 -23.48
N ALA A 68 2.42 15.91 -23.39
CA ALA A 68 2.91 16.70 -22.26
C ALA A 68 2.14 16.32 -20.97
N PRO A 69 2.79 16.38 -19.78
CA PRO A 69 2.13 16.16 -18.49
C PRO A 69 0.90 17.07 -18.35
N GLN A 70 -0.21 16.51 -17.85
CA GLN A 70 -1.49 17.21 -17.82
C GLN A 70 -2.05 17.31 -16.40
N LYS A 71 -2.74 18.42 -16.13
CA LYS A 71 -3.63 18.54 -14.99
C LYS A 71 -5.05 18.26 -15.44
N GLY A 72 -5.70 17.29 -14.83
CA GLY A 72 -7.10 16.98 -15.07
C GLY A 72 -7.90 16.99 -13.78
N SER A 73 -9.17 17.31 -13.90
CA SER A 73 -10.13 17.31 -12.82
C SER A 73 -11.38 16.51 -13.19
N ALA A 74 -12.03 15.90 -12.21
CA ALA A 74 -13.27 15.18 -12.35
C ALA A 74 -14.19 15.48 -11.17
N HIS A 75 -15.48 15.66 -11.46
CA HIS A 75 -16.52 15.88 -10.47
C HIS A 75 -17.68 14.91 -10.74
N LEU A 76 -18.14 14.24 -9.70
CA LEU A 76 -19.25 13.29 -9.73
C LEU A 76 -20.21 13.59 -8.59
N LYS A 77 -21.50 13.73 -8.90
CA LYS A 77 -22.56 13.88 -7.90
C LYS A 77 -23.57 12.74 -8.03
N VAL A 78 -23.84 12.07 -6.91
CA VAL A 78 -24.87 11.03 -6.80
C VAL A 78 -26.00 11.52 -5.91
N SER A 79 -27.24 11.34 -6.38
CA SER A 79 -28.45 11.68 -5.66
C SER A 79 -29.42 10.51 -5.64
N ARG A 80 -30.35 10.53 -4.69
CA ARG A 80 -31.46 9.58 -4.66
C ARG A 80 -32.54 10.02 -5.63
N VAL A 81 -32.81 9.23 -6.66
CA VAL A 81 -33.89 9.44 -7.63
C VAL A 81 -34.88 8.28 -7.53
N GLY A 82 -36.04 8.54 -6.94
CA GLY A 82 -37.01 7.49 -6.61
C GLY A 82 -36.44 6.47 -5.63
N ARG A 83 -36.35 5.20 -6.05
CA ARG A 83 -35.78 4.10 -5.26
C ARG A 83 -34.36 3.72 -5.70
N ARG A 84 -33.67 4.56 -6.46
CA ARG A 84 -32.31 4.29 -6.98
C ARG A 84 -31.36 5.45 -6.71
N SER A 85 -30.08 5.16 -6.67
CA SER A 85 -29.00 6.13 -6.67
C SER A 85 -28.55 6.37 -8.09
N GLU A 86 -28.56 7.63 -8.51
CA GLU A 86 -28.29 8.04 -9.88
C GLU A 86 -27.17 9.07 -9.91
N ILE A 87 -26.31 8.99 -10.93
CA ILE A 87 -25.29 10.00 -11.19
C ILE A 87 -25.99 11.20 -11.85
N VAL A 88 -26.32 12.22 -11.06
CA VAL A 88 -27.06 13.41 -11.52
C VAL A 88 -26.16 14.49 -12.10
N ARG A 89 -24.85 14.43 -11.82
CA ARG A 89 -23.86 15.33 -12.41
C ARG A 89 -22.55 14.60 -12.60
N LEU A 90 -21.96 14.73 -13.78
CA LEU A 90 -20.66 14.18 -14.11
C LEU A 90 -19.94 15.13 -15.06
N SER A 91 -18.71 15.50 -14.71
CA SER A 91 -17.83 16.29 -15.57
C SER A 91 -16.40 15.85 -15.33
N HIS A 92 -15.59 15.80 -16.38
CA HIS A 92 -14.18 15.47 -16.24
C HIS A 92 -13.35 16.13 -17.34
N SER A 93 -12.05 16.29 -17.08
CA SER A 93 -11.05 16.79 -18.02
C SER A 93 -9.83 15.87 -18.02
N SER A 94 -9.22 15.72 -19.19
CA SER A 94 -8.03 14.87 -19.38
C SER A 94 -6.91 15.24 -18.39
N PRO A 95 -6.16 14.28 -17.83
CA PRO A 95 -6.07 12.88 -18.26
C PRO A 95 -7.12 11.93 -17.64
N VAL A 96 -7.88 12.38 -16.65
CA VAL A 96 -8.91 11.57 -15.99
C VAL A 96 -10.20 11.48 -16.82
N ARG A 97 -10.87 10.34 -16.75
CA ARG A 97 -12.22 10.12 -17.25
C ARG A 97 -13.06 9.39 -16.22
N LEU A 98 -14.30 9.84 -16.11
CA LEU A 98 -15.36 9.16 -15.38
C LEU A 98 -16.31 8.56 -16.40
N LEU A 99 -16.51 7.25 -16.31
CA LEU A 99 -17.35 6.51 -17.23
C LEU A 99 -18.55 5.99 -16.44
N PRO A 100 -19.70 6.68 -16.48
CA PRO A 100 -20.90 6.17 -15.86
C PRO A 100 -21.28 4.88 -16.58
N MET A 101 -21.48 3.81 -15.81
CA MET A 101 -21.88 2.53 -16.38
C MET A 101 -23.38 2.39 -16.18
N ALA A 102 -24.12 2.29 -17.28
CA ALA A 102 -25.50 1.90 -17.21
C ALA A 102 -25.55 0.50 -16.60
N THR A 103 -26.38 0.32 -15.57
CA THR A 103 -26.74 -1.00 -15.07
C THR A 103 -27.72 -1.66 -16.05
N ALA A 104 -27.30 -1.83 -17.31
CA ALA A 104 -28.09 -2.46 -18.36
C ALA A 104 -28.51 -3.88 -17.98
N ALA A 105 -27.68 -4.59 -17.19
CA ALA A 105 -28.01 -5.88 -16.62
C ALA A 105 -29.09 -5.81 -15.52
N ALA A 106 -29.13 -4.75 -14.70
CA ALA A 106 -30.12 -4.64 -13.63
C ALA A 106 -31.53 -4.32 -14.16
N GLU A 107 -31.62 -3.54 -15.24
CA GLU A 107 -32.89 -3.24 -15.90
C GLU A 107 -33.45 -4.42 -16.69
N LEU A 108 -32.60 -5.18 -17.39
CA LEU A 108 -33.02 -6.36 -18.17
C LEU A 108 -33.34 -7.59 -17.29
N LEU A 109 -32.71 -7.74 -16.12
CA LEU A 109 -32.88 -8.89 -15.24
C LEU A 109 -33.85 -8.64 -14.06
N GLY A 110 -34.45 -7.45 -13.98
CA GLY A 110 -35.31 -7.07 -12.86
C GLY A 110 -34.59 -7.03 -11.51
N LEU A 111 -33.26 -6.90 -11.52
CA LEU A 111 -32.44 -6.86 -10.32
C LEU A 111 -32.63 -5.52 -9.62
N ARG A 112 -32.85 -5.59 -8.31
CA ARG A 112 -33.26 -4.47 -7.45
C ARG A 112 -32.14 -3.46 -7.13
N SER A 113 -30.97 -3.49 -7.79
CA SER A 113 -29.85 -2.68 -7.33
C SER A 113 -30.03 -1.21 -7.67
N GLY A 114 -30.38 -0.43 -6.65
CA GLY A 114 -30.47 1.03 -6.72
C GLY A 114 -29.11 1.71 -6.54
N THR A 115 -28.06 1.19 -7.17
CA THR A 115 -26.66 1.65 -7.04
C THR A 115 -26.19 2.38 -8.29
N ALA A 116 -25.50 3.50 -8.10
CA ALA A 116 -24.79 4.20 -9.17
C ALA A 116 -23.43 3.52 -9.45
N TRP A 117 -23.07 3.35 -10.73
CA TRP A 117 -21.80 2.76 -11.13
C TRP A 117 -20.95 3.71 -11.96
N CYS A 118 -19.68 3.82 -11.61
CA CYS A 118 -18.72 4.62 -12.36
C CYS A 118 -17.36 3.92 -12.45
N ALA A 119 -16.78 3.84 -13.65
CA ALA A 119 -15.39 3.46 -13.81
C ALA A 119 -14.51 4.71 -13.91
N LEU A 120 -13.48 4.78 -13.07
CA LEU A 120 -12.38 5.71 -13.17
C LEU A 120 -11.39 5.19 -14.21
N GLY A 121 -11.02 6.04 -15.16
CA GLY A 121 -10.05 5.69 -16.18
C GLY A 121 -9.18 6.87 -16.57
N SER A 122 -8.21 6.57 -17.42
CA SER A 122 -7.38 7.58 -18.09
C SER A 122 -7.13 7.18 -19.53
N PHE A 123 -6.76 8.16 -20.37
CA PHE A 123 -6.46 7.89 -21.77
C PHE A 123 -5.19 7.02 -21.90
N GLY A 124 -5.32 5.81 -22.45
CA GLY A 124 -4.21 4.85 -22.56
C GLY A 124 -4.07 3.88 -21.36
N GLY A 125 -5.04 3.86 -20.45
CA GLY A 125 -5.10 2.88 -19.34
C GLY A 125 -4.04 3.11 -18.27
N GLY A 126 -3.60 4.35 -18.08
CA GLY A 126 -2.60 4.71 -17.09
C GLY A 126 -2.23 6.19 -17.06
N PHE A 127 -1.40 6.57 -16.11
CA PHE A 127 -0.87 7.93 -15.95
C PHE A 127 0.57 8.01 -16.47
N LEU A 128 0.96 9.18 -16.98
CA LEU A 128 2.35 9.50 -17.32
C LEU A 128 2.99 10.28 -16.17
N GLY A 129 4.31 10.18 -16.05
CA GLY A 129 5.07 10.98 -15.07
C GLY A 129 4.75 12.47 -15.18
N GLY A 130 4.42 13.09 -14.04
CA GLY A 130 4.03 14.50 -13.93
C GLY A 130 2.56 14.80 -14.21
N ASP A 131 1.73 13.80 -14.55
CA ASP A 131 0.27 13.98 -14.59
C ASP A 131 -0.27 14.25 -13.18
N GLU A 132 -1.21 15.18 -13.08
CA GLU A 132 -1.93 15.48 -11.85
C GLU A 132 -3.43 15.30 -12.10
N VAL A 133 -4.09 14.53 -11.23
CA VAL A 133 -5.52 14.25 -11.32
C VAL A 133 -6.21 14.58 -10.01
N ASP A 134 -7.26 15.38 -10.10
CA ASP A 134 -8.14 15.74 -8.99
C ASP A 134 -9.53 15.16 -9.22
N VAL A 135 -10.00 14.29 -8.33
CA VAL A 135 -11.33 13.67 -8.40
C VAL A 135 -12.14 14.08 -7.18
N ASP A 136 -13.31 14.66 -7.41
CA ASP A 136 -14.25 15.07 -6.37
C ASP A 136 -15.57 14.31 -6.53
N VAL A 137 -15.99 13.64 -5.47
CA VAL A 137 -17.15 12.77 -5.44
C VAL A 137 -18.07 13.22 -4.32
N HIS A 138 -19.31 13.57 -4.66
CA HIS A 138 -20.32 13.99 -3.70
C HIS A 138 -21.52 13.04 -3.74
N MET A 139 -21.77 12.37 -2.62
CA MET A 139 -22.86 11.42 -2.45
C MET A 139 -23.86 11.98 -1.44
N GLU A 140 -25.09 12.21 -1.88
CA GLU A 140 -26.17 12.66 -1.00
C GLU A 140 -26.67 11.54 -0.07
N LYS A 141 -27.61 11.88 0.82
CA LYS A 141 -28.21 10.97 1.78
C LYS A 141 -28.77 9.70 1.11
N ASP A 142 -28.60 8.56 1.76
CA ASP A 142 -29.16 7.25 1.37
C ASP A 142 -28.75 6.83 -0.05
N THR A 143 -27.55 7.22 -0.51
CA THR A 143 -27.03 6.87 -1.83
C THR A 143 -25.98 5.77 -1.80
N VAL A 144 -25.99 4.92 -2.81
CA VAL A 144 -24.96 3.88 -3.01
C VAL A 144 -24.22 4.17 -4.32
N LEU A 145 -22.89 4.22 -4.25
CA LEU A 145 -22.01 4.42 -5.39
C LEU A 145 -20.91 3.37 -5.38
N THR A 146 -20.72 2.71 -6.52
CA THR A 146 -19.54 1.88 -6.78
C THR A 146 -18.64 2.54 -7.79
N MET A 147 -17.39 2.71 -7.39
CA MET A 147 -16.30 3.17 -8.21
C MET A 147 -15.30 2.05 -8.42
N THR A 148 -15.02 1.74 -9.68
CA THR A 148 -14.00 0.77 -10.09
C THR A 148 -13.04 1.41 -11.09
N THR A 149 -12.09 0.66 -11.63
CA THR A 149 -11.27 1.11 -12.77
C THR A 149 -11.58 0.27 -14.00
N GLN A 150 -11.31 0.81 -15.20
CA GLN A 150 -11.53 0.04 -16.43
C GLN A 150 -10.65 -1.21 -16.53
N ALA A 151 -9.46 -1.12 -15.96
CA ALA A 151 -8.43 -2.16 -15.90
C ALA A 151 -7.41 -1.74 -14.83
N SER A 152 -6.34 -2.51 -14.69
CA SER A 152 -5.18 -2.12 -13.89
C SER A 152 -4.64 -0.76 -14.33
N THR A 153 -4.48 0.16 -13.38
CA THR A 153 -3.98 1.51 -13.65
C THR A 153 -2.47 1.48 -13.78
N LYS A 154 -1.94 1.70 -14.99
CA LYS A 154 -0.49 1.67 -15.22
C LYS A 154 0.12 3.05 -14.93
N VAL A 155 1.29 3.10 -14.29
CA VAL A 155 2.07 4.36 -14.21
C VAL A 155 3.25 4.23 -15.16
N TYR A 156 3.14 4.85 -16.32
CA TYR A 156 4.13 4.78 -17.40
C TYR A 156 5.36 5.66 -17.11
N GLN A 157 6.48 5.32 -17.75
CA GLN A 157 7.75 6.05 -17.61
C GLN A 157 7.63 7.54 -17.94
N ALA A 158 8.28 8.37 -17.12
CA ALA A 158 8.29 9.83 -17.24
C ALA A 158 9.10 10.32 -18.47
N LYS A 159 8.92 11.60 -18.82
CA LYS A 159 9.92 12.36 -19.59
C LYS A 159 11.14 12.64 -18.69
N ALA A 160 12.21 13.19 -19.26
CA ALA A 160 13.50 13.42 -18.60
C ALA A 160 13.48 14.27 -17.30
N ASP A 161 12.33 14.86 -16.92
CA ASP A 161 12.17 15.70 -15.72
C ASP A 161 11.88 14.91 -14.43
N GLY A 162 11.56 13.61 -14.51
CA GLY A 162 11.48 12.71 -13.35
C GLY A 162 10.37 13.02 -12.34
N ARG A 163 9.37 13.83 -12.71
CA ARG A 163 8.25 14.19 -11.82
C ARG A 163 7.30 13.01 -11.61
N ALA A 164 6.86 12.84 -10.36
CA ALA A 164 5.87 11.83 -9.99
C ALA A 164 4.50 12.14 -10.62
N ALA A 165 3.75 11.09 -10.96
CA ALA A 165 2.31 11.23 -11.20
C ALA A 165 1.59 11.38 -9.85
N LEU A 166 0.54 12.21 -9.80
CA LEU A 166 -0.19 12.54 -8.59
C LEU A 166 -1.69 12.38 -8.79
N GLN A 167 -2.33 11.59 -7.92
CA GLN A 167 -3.78 11.44 -7.88
C GLN A 167 -4.32 11.91 -6.54
N ARG A 168 -5.30 12.80 -6.56
CA ARG A 168 -6.09 13.23 -5.41
C ARG A 168 -7.54 12.83 -5.63
N LEU A 169 -8.13 12.16 -4.66
CA LEU A 169 -9.55 11.81 -4.66
C LEU A 169 -10.16 12.27 -3.34
N THR A 170 -11.18 13.13 -3.40
CA THR A 170 -12.01 13.48 -2.25
C THR A 170 -13.41 12.95 -2.47
N ALA A 171 -13.90 12.14 -1.54
CA ALA A 171 -15.27 11.64 -1.55
C ALA A 171 -16.01 12.07 -0.28
N THR A 172 -17.14 12.75 -0.45
CA THR A 172 -18.04 13.12 0.65
C THR A 172 -19.27 12.22 0.62
N VAL A 173 -19.50 11.45 1.69
CA VAL A 173 -20.60 10.50 1.80
C VAL A 173 -21.61 10.98 2.85
N GLY A 174 -22.80 11.33 2.36
CA GLY A 174 -23.91 11.76 3.20
C GLY A 174 -24.49 10.64 4.08
N PRO A 175 -25.44 10.97 4.98
CA PRO A 175 -25.98 10.02 5.95
C PRO A 175 -26.62 8.81 5.30
N GLY A 176 -26.40 7.61 5.86
CA GLY A 176 -26.89 6.34 5.34
C GLY A 176 -26.31 5.93 3.96
N GLY A 177 -25.33 6.66 3.43
CA GLY A 177 -24.72 6.36 2.14
C GLY A 177 -23.69 5.22 2.21
N LEU A 178 -23.44 4.57 1.07
CA LEU A 178 -22.41 3.53 0.92
C LEU A 178 -21.54 3.80 -0.32
N LEU A 179 -20.26 4.14 -0.08
CA LEU A 179 -19.24 4.18 -1.13
C LEU A 179 -18.50 2.84 -1.20
N VAL A 180 -18.43 2.24 -2.38
CA VAL A 180 -17.55 1.11 -2.67
C VAL A 180 -16.50 1.55 -3.69
N LEU A 181 -15.25 1.71 -3.26
CA LEU A 181 -14.11 1.97 -4.13
C LEU A 181 -13.29 0.69 -4.26
N SER A 182 -13.49 -0.03 -5.36
CA SER A 182 -12.88 -1.35 -5.62
C SER A 182 -12.20 -1.36 -7.00
N PRO A 183 -11.02 -0.73 -7.14
CA PRO A 183 -10.25 -0.70 -8.38
C PRO A 183 -9.51 -2.03 -8.65
N ASP A 184 -9.08 -2.23 -9.89
CA ASP A 184 -8.00 -3.16 -10.24
C ASP A 184 -6.63 -2.59 -9.80
N PRO A 185 -5.55 -3.40 -9.74
CA PRO A 185 -4.27 -2.94 -9.19
C PRO A 185 -3.67 -1.72 -9.90
N LEU A 186 -3.02 -0.86 -9.11
CA LEU A 186 -2.04 0.09 -9.62
C LEU A 186 -0.73 -0.65 -9.95
N VAL A 187 -0.22 -0.48 -11.17
CA VAL A 187 1.00 -1.14 -11.64
C VAL A 187 2.04 -0.08 -12.05
N PRO A 188 2.99 0.26 -11.19
CA PRO A 188 4.03 1.24 -11.51
C PRO A 188 5.12 0.66 -12.43
N PHE A 189 5.56 1.41 -13.44
CA PHE A 189 6.63 1.01 -14.38
C PHE A 189 7.95 1.72 -14.04
N ALA A 190 8.51 1.39 -12.88
CA ALA A 190 9.74 1.96 -12.33
C ALA A 190 9.71 3.49 -12.16
N GLN A 191 8.54 4.06 -11.83
CA GLN A 191 8.33 5.51 -11.68
C GLN A 191 7.83 5.90 -10.31
N SER A 192 7.98 7.19 -10.00
CA SER A 192 7.37 7.77 -8.82
C SER A 192 5.88 7.99 -8.99
N TYR A 193 5.08 7.61 -8.00
CA TYR A 193 3.65 7.84 -7.95
C TYR A 193 3.23 8.26 -6.54
N SER A 194 2.34 9.24 -6.45
CA SER A 194 1.75 9.69 -5.20
C SER A 194 0.23 9.70 -5.31
N GLN A 195 -0.44 9.15 -4.31
CA GLN A 195 -1.88 9.27 -4.16
C GLN A 195 -2.27 9.83 -2.80
N HIS A 196 -3.34 10.62 -2.82
CA HIS A 196 -4.01 11.13 -1.62
C HIS A 196 -5.51 10.91 -1.76
N LEU A 197 -6.04 10.00 -0.94
CA LEU A 197 -7.46 9.64 -0.93
C LEU A 197 -8.09 10.16 0.37
N ARG A 198 -9.11 11.00 0.28
CA ARG A 198 -9.79 11.60 1.43
C ARG A 198 -11.27 11.29 1.40
N PHE A 199 -11.77 10.63 2.44
CA PHE A 199 -13.15 10.22 2.60
C PHE A 199 -13.78 10.99 3.77
N VAL A 200 -14.70 11.91 3.48
CA VAL A 200 -15.46 12.64 4.49
C VAL A 200 -16.79 11.93 4.68
N LEU A 201 -17.00 11.33 5.85
CA LEU A 201 -18.11 10.42 6.11
C LEU A 201 -19.04 11.01 7.18
N ALA A 202 -20.34 11.03 6.91
CA ALA A 202 -21.35 11.22 7.96
C ALA A 202 -21.26 10.11 9.01
N ALA A 203 -21.82 10.34 10.21
CA ALA A 203 -21.70 9.42 11.35
C ALA A 203 -22.19 7.99 11.07
N ASP A 204 -23.23 7.83 10.25
CA ASP A 204 -23.83 6.56 9.84
C ASP A 204 -23.50 6.17 8.38
N ALA A 205 -22.64 6.93 7.69
CA ALA A 205 -22.17 6.59 6.36
C ALA A 205 -21.23 5.38 6.39
N SER A 206 -21.22 4.64 5.28
CA SER A 206 -20.38 3.46 5.11
C SER A 206 -19.45 3.60 3.92
N ALA A 207 -18.28 3.00 4.02
CA ALA A 207 -17.31 2.93 2.93
C ALA A 207 -16.60 1.58 2.92
N VAL A 208 -16.41 1.03 1.73
CA VAL A 208 -15.50 -0.08 1.47
C VAL A 208 -14.46 0.38 0.45
N VAL A 209 -13.20 0.45 0.85
CA VAL A 209 -12.12 0.99 0.01
C VAL A 209 -11.01 -0.03 -0.12
N VAL A 210 -10.62 -0.36 -1.35
CA VAL A 210 -9.49 -1.23 -1.67
C VAL A 210 -8.35 -0.37 -2.24
N ASP A 211 -7.23 -0.31 -1.54
CA ASP A 211 -5.95 0.19 -2.07
C ASP A 211 -5.09 -1.00 -2.48
N TRP A 212 -4.82 -1.14 -3.78
CA TRP A 212 -4.10 -2.28 -4.34
C TRP A 212 -2.89 -1.82 -5.16
N LEU A 213 -1.70 -2.04 -4.59
CA LEU A 213 -0.42 -1.88 -5.27
C LEU A 213 0.10 -3.21 -5.82
N GLY A 214 0.28 -3.30 -7.13
CA GLY A 214 1.02 -4.37 -7.77
C GLY A 214 2.53 -4.11 -7.76
N ALA A 215 3.33 -5.18 -7.79
CA ALA A 215 4.79 -5.09 -7.74
C ALA A 215 5.43 -4.47 -9.00
N GLY A 216 4.66 -4.18 -10.06
CA GLY A 216 5.17 -3.69 -11.34
C GLY A 216 5.02 -4.73 -12.44
N ARG A 217 5.90 -4.67 -13.45
CA ARG A 217 5.85 -5.58 -14.62
C ARG A 217 6.55 -6.90 -14.31
N VAL A 218 5.93 -7.72 -13.45
CA VAL A 218 6.48 -9.01 -12.98
C VAL A 218 6.89 -9.92 -14.14
N ALA A 219 6.07 -10.02 -15.20
CA ALA A 219 6.40 -10.81 -16.39
C ALA A 219 7.62 -10.31 -17.19
N LYS A 220 8.11 -9.10 -16.92
CA LYS A 220 9.33 -8.52 -17.50
C LYS A 220 10.50 -8.48 -16.48
N GLY A 221 10.38 -9.20 -15.37
CA GLY A 221 11.37 -9.17 -14.29
C GLY A 221 11.39 -7.88 -13.48
N GLU A 222 10.45 -6.96 -13.70
CA GLU A 222 10.37 -5.72 -12.93
C GLU A 222 9.47 -5.92 -11.71
N ARG A 223 10.10 -5.96 -10.54
CA ARG A 223 9.42 -6.17 -9.25
C ARG A 223 9.90 -5.12 -8.24
N TRP A 224 8.97 -4.36 -7.68
CA TRP A 224 9.18 -3.28 -6.71
C TRP A 224 10.24 -2.25 -7.17
N ALA A 225 10.40 -2.07 -8.49
CA ALA A 225 11.46 -1.26 -9.07
C ALA A 225 11.13 0.24 -9.18
N PHE A 226 10.02 0.69 -8.62
CA PHE A 226 9.67 2.10 -8.59
C PHE A 226 10.63 2.91 -7.74
N LYS A 227 10.88 4.16 -8.15
CA LYS A 227 11.72 5.09 -7.41
C LYS A 227 11.08 5.45 -6.07
N GLU A 228 9.80 5.78 -6.09
CA GLU A 228 9.04 6.15 -4.90
C GLU A 228 7.54 5.92 -5.09
N TYR A 229 6.88 5.32 -4.12
CA TYR A 229 5.42 5.23 -4.09
C TYR A 229 4.93 5.81 -2.77
N ARG A 230 4.03 6.79 -2.83
CA ARG A 230 3.38 7.38 -1.65
C ARG A 230 1.88 7.18 -1.74
N SER A 231 1.29 6.62 -0.68
CA SER A 231 -0.15 6.51 -0.51
C SER A 231 -0.53 7.13 0.82
N ARG A 232 -1.41 8.13 0.80
CA ARG A 232 -2.02 8.71 1.99
C ARG A 232 -3.53 8.56 1.88
N MET A 233 -4.15 7.89 2.85
CA MET A 233 -5.59 7.72 2.90
C MET A 233 -6.13 8.29 4.21
N GLU A 234 -7.18 9.09 4.11
CA GLU A 234 -7.76 9.85 5.22
C GLU A 234 -9.26 9.54 5.31
N PHE A 235 -9.72 9.11 6.48
CA PHE A 235 -11.14 8.91 6.78
C PHE A 235 -11.55 9.90 7.86
N CYS A 236 -12.28 10.95 7.48
CA CYS A 236 -12.68 12.03 8.36
C CYS A 236 -14.15 11.88 8.77
N TRP A 237 -14.42 11.97 10.07
CA TRP A 237 -15.74 12.18 10.66
C TRP A 237 -15.77 13.55 11.37
N GLU A 238 -16.91 13.95 11.95
CA GLU A 238 -17.02 15.26 12.62
C GLU A 238 -16.00 15.46 13.75
N GLU A 239 -15.77 14.43 14.57
CA GLU A 239 -14.91 14.52 15.77
C GLU A 239 -13.70 13.59 15.73
N ASP A 240 -13.50 12.87 14.63
CA ASP A 240 -12.50 11.79 14.55
C ASP A 240 -11.87 11.71 13.17
N HIS A 241 -10.64 11.20 13.11
CA HIS A 241 -9.87 11.08 11.90
C HIS A 241 -8.96 9.86 11.96
N LEU A 242 -8.97 9.07 10.88
CA LEU A 242 -8.01 7.98 10.67
C LEU A 242 -7.13 8.32 9.46
N VAL A 243 -5.82 8.11 9.60
CA VAL A 243 -4.85 8.33 8.52
C VAL A 243 -4.03 7.07 8.31
N GLU A 244 -4.05 6.56 7.09
CA GLU A 244 -3.11 5.56 6.61
C GLU A 244 -2.05 6.27 5.76
N SER A 245 -0.76 6.02 6.02
CA SER A 245 0.31 6.61 5.23
C SER A 245 1.44 5.64 4.98
N LEU A 246 1.71 5.40 3.69
CA LEU A 246 2.73 4.49 3.19
C LEU A 246 3.67 5.22 2.23
N ALA A 247 4.97 5.09 2.44
CA ALA A 247 6.03 5.70 1.64
C ALA A 247 7.12 4.67 1.32
N LEU A 248 7.03 4.08 0.13
CA LEU A 248 7.87 2.99 -0.33
C LEU A 248 8.94 3.48 -1.32
N ARG A 249 10.13 2.89 -1.21
CA ARG A 249 11.23 2.98 -2.17
C ARG A 249 11.61 1.57 -2.62
N SER A 250 12.30 1.43 -3.76
CA SER A 250 12.76 0.12 -4.23
C SER A 250 13.63 -0.63 -3.21
N CYS A 251 14.44 0.10 -2.44
CA CYS A 251 15.28 -0.47 -1.37
C CYS A 251 14.49 -1.03 -0.17
N ASP A 252 13.19 -0.75 -0.08
CA ASP A 252 12.31 -1.32 0.95
C ASP A 252 11.86 -2.76 0.59
N PHE A 253 12.22 -3.25 -0.60
CA PHE A 253 11.97 -4.62 -1.08
C PHE A 253 13.29 -5.29 -1.50
N PRO A 254 14.14 -5.69 -0.54
CA PRO A 254 15.40 -6.35 -0.84
C PRO A 254 15.18 -7.71 -1.52
N HIS A 255 16.17 -8.19 -2.28
CA HIS A 255 16.11 -9.49 -2.98
C HIS A 255 15.87 -10.68 -2.04
N SER A 256 16.20 -10.55 -0.75
CA SER A 256 15.94 -11.55 0.29
C SER A 256 14.46 -11.59 0.76
N ALA A 257 13.66 -10.60 0.41
CA ALA A 257 12.25 -10.53 0.80
C ALA A 257 11.42 -11.60 0.04
N PRO A 258 10.30 -12.08 0.63
CA PRO A 258 9.42 -13.00 -0.07
C PRO A 258 8.92 -12.39 -1.41
N PRO A 259 8.71 -13.21 -2.45
CA PRO A 259 8.42 -12.75 -3.80
C PRO A 259 6.95 -12.31 -3.98
N PHE A 260 6.41 -11.53 -3.04
CA PHE A 260 5.06 -10.98 -3.11
C PHE A 260 4.89 -10.13 -4.37
N ALA A 261 3.80 -10.35 -5.11
CA ALA A 261 3.43 -9.62 -6.33
C ALA A 261 2.44 -8.49 -6.06
N ALA A 262 1.85 -8.45 -4.87
CA ALA A 262 0.85 -7.44 -4.51
C ALA A 262 0.91 -7.09 -3.02
N SER A 263 0.56 -5.84 -2.72
CA SER A 263 0.23 -5.32 -1.40
C SER A 263 -1.15 -4.70 -1.48
N VAL A 264 -2.06 -5.10 -0.59
CA VAL A 264 -3.46 -4.67 -0.60
C VAL A 264 -3.89 -4.27 0.80
N THR A 265 -4.57 -3.13 0.92
CA THR A 265 -5.24 -2.69 2.13
C THR A 265 -6.71 -2.50 1.83
N VAL A 266 -7.59 -3.13 2.61
CA VAL A 266 -9.04 -3.01 2.52
C VAL A 266 -9.57 -2.34 3.78
N PHE A 267 -10.27 -1.23 3.62
CA PHE A 267 -10.97 -0.54 4.69
C PHE A 267 -12.45 -0.87 4.61
N ALA A 268 -13.03 -1.34 5.71
CA ALA A 268 -14.46 -1.53 5.88
C ALA A 268 -14.94 -0.63 7.02
N VAL A 269 -15.73 0.39 6.68
CA VAL A 269 -16.17 1.47 7.55
C VAL A 269 -17.69 1.55 7.57
N GLY A 270 -18.26 1.71 8.76
CA GLY A 270 -19.70 1.98 8.93
C GLY A 270 -20.59 0.73 8.90
N PRO A 271 -21.89 0.90 9.17
CA PRO A 271 -22.83 -0.21 9.39
C PRO A 271 -23.00 -1.14 8.18
N LEU A 272 -23.06 -0.59 6.96
CA LEU A 272 -23.27 -1.39 5.74
C LEU A 272 -22.01 -2.17 5.33
N ALA A 273 -20.84 -1.81 5.85
CA ALA A 273 -19.59 -2.53 5.62
C ALA A 273 -19.30 -3.64 6.65
N GLN A 274 -20.11 -3.78 7.71
CA GLN A 274 -19.88 -4.78 8.76
C GLN A 274 -19.82 -6.23 8.24
N PRO A 275 -20.66 -6.67 7.28
CA PRO A 275 -20.53 -8.00 6.71
C PRO A 275 -19.16 -8.24 6.05
N VAL A 276 -18.62 -7.23 5.35
CA VAL A 276 -17.27 -7.27 4.76
C VAL A 276 -16.22 -7.33 5.86
N ALA A 277 -16.33 -6.49 6.89
CA ALA A 277 -15.43 -6.49 8.04
C ALA A 277 -15.34 -7.86 8.73
N ARG A 278 -16.46 -8.57 8.88
CA ARG A 278 -16.46 -9.95 9.42
C ARG A 278 -15.71 -10.92 8.51
N ARG A 279 -15.89 -10.84 7.19
CA ARG A 279 -15.19 -11.72 6.24
C ARG A 279 -13.70 -11.42 6.15
N LEU A 280 -13.28 -10.15 6.21
CA LEU A 280 -11.86 -9.78 6.26
C LEU A 280 -11.17 -10.43 7.47
N ARG A 281 -11.81 -10.42 8.64
CA ARG A 281 -11.31 -11.06 9.86
C ARG A 281 -11.25 -12.58 9.72
N ALA A 282 -12.33 -13.21 9.27
CA ALA A 282 -12.36 -14.66 9.05
C ALA A 282 -11.29 -15.12 8.05
N MET A 283 -11.04 -14.32 7.00
CA MET A 283 -10.00 -14.59 6.03
C MET A 283 -8.60 -14.46 6.64
N ALA A 284 -8.35 -13.42 7.45
CA ALA A 284 -7.07 -13.25 8.13
C ALA A 284 -6.75 -14.45 9.03
N VAL A 285 -7.74 -14.94 9.79
CA VAL A 285 -7.63 -16.16 10.60
C VAL A 285 -7.37 -17.39 9.73
N THR A 286 -8.13 -17.56 8.65
CA THR A 286 -7.97 -18.71 7.74
C THR A 286 -6.57 -18.74 7.11
N LEU A 287 -6.04 -17.60 6.68
CA LEU A 287 -4.70 -17.51 6.13
C LEU A 287 -3.62 -17.71 7.20
N ALA A 288 -3.80 -17.17 8.41
CA ALA A 288 -2.91 -17.42 9.54
C ALA A 288 -2.81 -18.92 9.86
N ALA A 289 -3.95 -19.60 10.00
CA ALA A 289 -4.01 -21.04 10.26
C ALA A 289 -3.36 -21.87 9.14
N ARG A 290 -3.61 -21.52 7.86
CA ARG A 290 -2.96 -22.18 6.71
C ARG A 290 -1.44 -21.99 6.68
N ARG A 291 -0.93 -20.94 7.31
CA ARG A 291 0.52 -20.72 7.50
C ARG A 291 1.08 -21.40 8.74
N GLY A 292 0.27 -22.14 9.48
CA GLY A 292 0.68 -22.91 10.66
C GLY A 292 0.55 -22.15 11.98
N ALA A 293 -0.05 -20.95 11.99
CA ALA A 293 -0.32 -20.24 13.23
C ALA A 293 -1.39 -20.99 14.04
N ARG A 294 -1.20 -21.02 15.36
CA ARG A 294 -2.26 -21.43 16.28
C ARG A 294 -3.20 -20.26 16.49
N VAL A 295 -4.42 -20.39 15.99
CA VAL A 295 -5.49 -19.40 16.09
C VAL A 295 -6.57 -19.96 17.03
N GLY A 296 -7.33 -19.09 17.69
CA GLY A 296 -8.33 -19.51 18.69
C GLY A 296 -9.35 -20.53 18.16
N GLU A 297 -9.89 -21.37 19.07
CA GLU A 297 -10.73 -22.54 18.76
C GLU A 297 -12.07 -22.22 18.05
N ASP A 298 -12.53 -20.96 18.08
CA ASP A 298 -13.83 -20.54 17.56
C ASP A 298 -13.90 -20.39 16.02
N PHE A 299 -12.83 -20.73 15.29
CA PHE A 299 -12.72 -20.42 13.86
C PHE A 299 -12.64 -21.67 12.97
N GLU A 300 -13.72 -21.95 12.24
CA GLU A 300 -13.65 -22.85 11.10
C GLU A 300 -12.94 -22.18 9.93
N ALA A 301 -11.93 -22.85 9.38
CA ALA A 301 -11.22 -22.40 8.19
C ALA A 301 -12.14 -22.44 6.95
N GLN A 302 -12.84 -21.33 6.71
CA GLN A 302 -13.71 -21.14 5.55
C GLN A 302 -13.12 -20.04 4.65
N GLY A 303 -12.95 -20.34 3.37
CA GLY A 303 -12.39 -19.38 2.42
C GLY A 303 -11.94 -20.02 1.12
N PRO A 304 -11.69 -19.22 0.07
CA PRO A 304 -11.28 -19.72 -1.24
C PRO A 304 -9.95 -20.48 -1.14
N SER A 305 -9.73 -21.39 -2.08
CA SER A 305 -8.41 -22.01 -2.26
C SER A 305 -7.43 -20.98 -2.82
N VAL A 306 -6.25 -20.89 -2.21
CA VAL A 306 -5.17 -19.96 -2.57
C VAL A 306 -3.99 -20.80 -3.05
N THR A 307 -3.38 -20.42 -4.17
CA THR A 307 -2.37 -21.26 -4.86
C THR A 307 -0.92 -20.85 -4.61
N GLY A 308 -0.67 -19.64 -4.14
CA GLY A 308 0.62 -19.12 -3.72
C GLY A 308 0.60 -18.74 -2.24
N GLN A 309 1.70 -18.18 -1.76
CA GLN A 309 1.71 -17.65 -0.40
C GLN A 309 0.91 -16.35 -0.31
N ALA A 310 0.04 -16.27 0.70
CA ALA A 310 -0.63 -15.06 1.12
C ALA A 310 -0.50 -14.89 2.63
N VAL A 311 -0.38 -13.65 3.10
CA VAL A 311 -0.41 -13.29 4.53
C VAL A 311 -1.39 -12.15 4.69
N MET A 312 -2.28 -12.26 5.69
CA MET A 312 -3.27 -11.24 5.95
C MET A 312 -3.38 -10.95 7.45
N GLY A 313 -3.39 -9.67 7.80
CA GLY A 313 -3.75 -9.17 9.12
C GLY A 313 -5.08 -8.43 9.08
N GLY A 314 -5.73 -8.33 10.24
CA GLY A 314 -7.00 -7.63 10.37
C GLY A 314 -7.12 -6.94 11.72
N THR A 315 -7.65 -5.72 11.75
CA THR A 315 -7.95 -5.01 13.00
C THR A 315 -9.43 -4.99 13.31
N GLU A 316 -9.76 -4.78 14.59
CA GLU A 316 -11.12 -4.53 15.06
C GLU A 316 -11.19 -3.17 15.72
N ASP A 317 -11.85 -2.23 15.05
CA ASP A 317 -12.18 -0.91 15.59
C ASP A 317 -13.36 -0.31 14.79
N ARG A 318 -13.66 0.97 15.00
CA ARG A 318 -14.58 1.82 14.20
C ARG A 318 -14.36 1.65 12.68
N CYS A 319 -13.13 1.37 12.27
CA CYS A 319 -12.76 0.93 10.93
C CYS A 319 -12.06 -0.44 11.01
N THR A 320 -12.59 -1.43 10.30
CA THR A 320 -11.88 -2.71 10.12
C THR A 320 -10.92 -2.58 8.94
N VAL A 321 -9.63 -2.78 9.19
CA VAL A 321 -8.60 -2.73 8.16
C VAL A 321 -8.05 -4.13 7.94
N GLY A 322 -8.21 -4.66 6.72
CA GLY A 322 -7.61 -5.91 6.28
C GLY A 322 -6.38 -5.63 5.40
N ARG A 323 -5.22 -6.18 5.75
CA ARG A 323 -3.97 -5.98 5.00
C ARG A 323 -3.47 -7.29 4.47
N LEU A 324 -3.20 -7.37 3.17
CA LEU A 324 -2.87 -8.58 2.47
C LEU A 324 -1.61 -8.39 1.62
N MET A 325 -0.65 -9.31 1.76
CA MET A 325 0.40 -9.52 0.76
C MET A 325 0.27 -10.91 0.16
N ALA A 326 0.44 -11.01 -1.17
CA ALA A 326 0.31 -12.27 -1.89
C ALA A 326 1.35 -12.41 -3.01
N GLU A 327 1.83 -13.63 -3.25
CA GLU A 327 2.78 -13.97 -4.31
C GLU A 327 2.16 -13.88 -5.72
N LYS A 328 0.84 -14.03 -5.79
CA LYS A 328 0.07 -14.09 -7.03
C LYS A 328 -1.09 -13.10 -6.98
N SER A 329 -1.29 -12.34 -8.06
CA SER A 329 -2.40 -11.40 -8.17
C SER A 329 -3.75 -12.12 -8.26
N GLU A 330 -3.77 -13.34 -8.78
CA GLU A 330 -4.96 -14.19 -8.88
C GLU A 330 -5.51 -14.55 -7.50
N ASP A 331 -4.59 -14.83 -6.56
CA ASP A 331 -4.95 -15.12 -5.18
C ASP A 331 -5.54 -13.89 -4.48
N VAL A 332 -5.05 -12.69 -4.81
CA VAL A 332 -5.67 -11.43 -4.36
C VAL A 332 -7.10 -11.31 -4.86
N TYR A 333 -7.36 -11.53 -6.15
CA TYR A 333 -8.73 -11.48 -6.68
C TYR A 333 -9.67 -12.47 -5.97
N ARG A 334 -9.22 -13.72 -5.74
CA ARG A 334 -10.01 -14.72 -5.01
C ARG A 334 -10.34 -14.27 -3.59
N ILE A 335 -9.35 -13.72 -2.88
CA ILE A 335 -9.51 -13.23 -1.51
C ILE A 335 -10.45 -12.01 -1.49
N LEU A 336 -10.25 -11.03 -2.36
CA LEU A 336 -11.10 -9.83 -2.45
C LEU A 336 -12.54 -10.19 -2.83
N HIS A 337 -12.73 -11.04 -3.84
CA HIS A 337 -14.05 -11.54 -4.22
C HIS A 337 -14.76 -12.16 -3.01
N HIS A 338 -14.11 -13.08 -2.29
CA HIS A 338 -14.69 -13.70 -1.11
C HIS A 338 -15.03 -12.69 0.00
N CYS A 339 -14.12 -11.77 0.31
CA CYS A 339 -14.29 -10.79 1.38
C CYS A 339 -15.39 -9.76 1.06
N LEU A 340 -15.50 -9.35 -0.21
CA LEU A 340 -16.42 -8.30 -0.66
C LEU A 340 -17.78 -8.82 -1.11
N LEU A 341 -17.95 -10.13 -1.32
CA LEU A 341 -19.21 -10.75 -1.76
C LEU A 341 -20.48 -10.29 -0.99
N PRO A 342 -20.46 -9.98 0.32
CA PRO A 342 -21.65 -9.43 0.99
C PRO A 342 -22.20 -8.13 0.36
N LEU A 343 -21.38 -7.39 -0.39
CA LEU A 343 -21.80 -6.19 -1.09
C LEU A 343 -22.74 -6.50 -2.27
N GLU A 344 -22.81 -7.74 -2.75
CA GLU A 344 -23.72 -8.14 -3.85
C GLU A 344 -25.16 -7.67 -3.61
N GLU A 345 -25.65 -7.73 -2.37
CA GLU A 345 -26.99 -7.25 -2.00
C GLU A 345 -27.22 -5.78 -2.39
N HIS A 346 -26.18 -4.95 -2.26
CA HIS A 346 -26.23 -3.53 -2.60
C HIS A 346 -25.87 -3.27 -4.07
N LEU A 347 -24.92 -4.02 -4.60
CA LEU A 347 -24.34 -3.82 -5.92
C LEU A 347 -25.19 -4.42 -7.05
N GLY A 348 -25.90 -5.50 -6.76
CA GLY A 348 -26.64 -6.33 -7.73
C GLY A 348 -25.74 -7.22 -8.58
N VAL A 349 -24.44 -7.22 -8.32
CA VAL A 349 -23.43 -8.09 -8.96
C VAL A 349 -22.37 -8.46 -7.93
N GLU A 350 -21.77 -9.62 -8.11
CA GLU A 350 -20.68 -10.09 -7.26
C GLU A 350 -19.38 -9.31 -7.56
N PRO A 351 -18.74 -8.68 -6.56
CA PRO A 351 -17.46 -7.99 -6.75
C PRO A 351 -16.37 -8.92 -7.30
N TYR A 352 -15.66 -8.50 -8.34
CA TYR A 352 -14.53 -9.22 -8.97
C TYR A 352 -14.85 -10.63 -9.53
N ALA A 353 -16.11 -11.04 -9.66
CA ALA A 353 -16.44 -12.39 -10.15
C ALA A 353 -15.90 -12.66 -11.57
N ASP A 354 -15.88 -11.65 -12.43
CA ASP A 354 -15.32 -11.73 -13.78
C ASP A 354 -13.79 -11.95 -13.81
N ARG A 355 -13.09 -11.58 -12.73
CA ARG A 355 -11.63 -11.73 -12.59
C ARG A 355 -11.22 -13.10 -12.06
N VAL A 356 -12.10 -13.81 -11.35
CA VAL A 356 -11.80 -15.12 -10.74
C VAL A 356 -11.75 -16.25 -11.77
N HIS A 357 -12.48 -16.12 -12.89
CA HIS A 357 -12.58 -17.17 -13.93
C HIS A 357 -11.70 -16.93 -15.17
N GLY A 358 -11.11 -15.74 -15.31
CA GLY A 358 -10.63 -15.22 -16.61
C GLY A 358 -9.15 -15.35 -16.95
N ILE A 359 -8.30 -15.99 -16.13
CA ILE A 359 -6.86 -16.06 -16.39
C ILE A 359 -6.37 -17.50 -16.22
N ALA A 360 -6.02 -18.15 -17.34
CA ALA A 360 -5.34 -19.43 -17.34
C ALA A 360 -4.01 -19.31 -16.56
N PRO A 361 -3.62 -20.33 -15.78
CA PRO A 361 -2.34 -20.32 -15.08
C PRO A 361 -1.23 -20.15 -16.13
N SER A 362 -0.54 -19.02 -16.10
CA SER A 362 0.72 -18.89 -16.81
C SER A 362 1.71 -19.80 -16.09
N GLU A 363 2.16 -20.84 -16.78
CA GLU A 363 3.28 -21.67 -16.32
C GLU A 363 4.48 -20.76 -16.02
N MET A 364 4.98 -20.85 -14.79
CA MET A 364 6.22 -20.21 -14.39
C MET A 364 7.36 -20.88 -15.15
N VAL A 365 8.01 -20.13 -16.03
CA VAL A 365 9.35 -20.50 -16.50
C VAL A 365 10.30 -20.10 -15.37
N GLU A 366 10.87 -21.09 -14.69
CA GLU A 366 12.04 -20.90 -13.85
C GLU A 366 13.20 -20.45 -14.75
N THR A 367 13.47 -19.15 -14.76
CA THR A 367 14.71 -18.62 -15.30
C THR A 367 15.68 -18.37 -14.16
N GLU A 368 16.78 -19.13 -14.16
CA GLU A 368 17.97 -18.80 -13.39
C GLU A 368 18.43 -17.39 -13.78
N ILE A 369 18.42 -16.49 -12.80
CA ILE A 369 18.94 -15.13 -12.95
C ILE A 369 20.46 -15.20 -12.73
N PRO A 370 21.29 -14.65 -13.63
CA PRO A 370 22.73 -14.65 -13.44
C PRO A 370 23.10 -13.86 -12.18
N THR A 371 23.78 -14.52 -11.25
CA THR A 371 24.51 -13.91 -10.14
C THR A 371 25.70 -13.13 -10.69
N GLU A 372 25.52 -11.83 -10.93
CA GLU A 372 26.63 -10.88 -10.91
C GLU A 372 26.54 -10.04 -9.63
N ALA A 373 27.48 -10.30 -8.72
CA ALA A 373 27.70 -9.44 -7.57
C ALA A 373 28.17 -8.08 -8.08
N VAL A 374 27.32 -7.06 -7.94
CA VAL A 374 27.74 -5.67 -8.06
C VAL A 374 28.61 -5.36 -6.84
N PRO A 375 29.89 -4.97 -7.00
CA PRO A 375 30.69 -4.55 -5.87
C PRO A 375 30.14 -3.22 -5.34
N VAL A 376 29.51 -3.27 -4.17
CA VAL A 376 29.15 -2.08 -3.39
C VAL A 376 30.46 -1.45 -2.91
N THR A 377 31.00 -0.53 -3.70
CA THR A 377 32.08 0.36 -3.27
C THR A 377 31.47 1.63 -2.70
N GLY A 378 30.86 1.51 -1.52
CA GLY A 378 30.49 2.66 -0.70
C GLY A 378 31.75 3.28 -0.10
N LYS A 379 32.37 4.24 -0.80
CA LYS A 379 33.27 5.19 -0.14
C LYS A 379 32.42 6.11 0.73
N SER A 380 32.25 5.72 2.00
CA SER A 380 31.78 6.60 3.06
C SER A 380 32.78 7.75 3.20
N ALA A 381 32.46 8.89 2.57
CA ALA A 381 33.07 10.16 2.94
C ALA A 381 32.52 10.54 4.32
N GLY A 382 33.20 10.06 5.36
CA GLY A 382 32.86 10.39 6.74
C GLY A 382 33.08 11.88 6.98
N ASN A 383 32.03 12.67 6.85
CA ASN A 383 31.95 13.93 7.57
C ASN A 383 31.88 13.57 9.05
N ARG A 384 33.00 13.72 9.76
CA ARG A 384 33.02 13.69 11.24
C ARG A 384 32.11 14.81 11.72
N VAL A 385 30.90 14.44 12.14
CA VAL A 385 30.05 15.32 12.94
C VAL A 385 30.54 15.16 14.37
N ASP A 386 31.21 16.17 14.90
CA ASP A 386 31.66 16.18 16.29
C ASP A 386 30.43 16.12 17.21
N LEU A 387 30.30 14.98 17.90
CA LEU A 387 29.22 14.60 18.81
C LEU A 387 29.70 14.68 20.26
N GLU A 388 30.34 15.79 20.66
CA GLU A 388 30.60 15.99 22.09
C GLU A 388 29.28 16.34 22.80
N LEU A 389 28.59 15.29 23.26
CA LEU A 389 27.58 15.41 24.29
C LEU A 389 28.29 15.77 25.59
N ASP A 390 27.82 16.82 26.26
CA ASP A 390 28.18 17.08 27.66
C ASP A 390 28.00 15.79 28.49
N VAL A 391 28.92 15.54 29.43
CA VAL A 391 28.97 14.34 30.28
C VAL A 391 27.60 14.05 30.91
N ARG A 392 26.90 15.09 31.37
CA ARG A 392 25.56 14.93 31.96
C ARG A 392 24.54 14.42 30.93
N LYS A 393 24.57 14.96 29.71
CA LYS A 393 23.68 14.56 28.62
C LYS A 393 23.96 13.13 28.17
N ALA A 394 25.23 12.72 28.14
CA ALA A 394 25.61 11.34 27.82
C ALA A 394 25.07 10.33 28.85
N LEU A 395 25.15 10.66 30.14
CA LEU A 395 24.60 9.81 31.22
C LEU A 395 23.07 9.73 31.15
N VAL A 396 22.40 10.86 30.95
CA VAL A 396 20.93 10.90 30.80
C VAL A 396 20.47 10.13 29.56
N LEU A 397 21.18 10.28 28.44
CA LEU A 397 20.91 9.51 27.22
C LEU A 397 21.03 8.01 27.48
N SER A 398 22.07 7.58 28.20
CA SER A 398 22.29 6.18 28.58
C SER A 398 21.15 5.65 29.45
N GLN A 399 20.66 6.45 30.39
CA GLN A 399 19.52 6.08 31.23
C GLN A 399 18.21 6.01 30.44
N LEU A 400 18.00 6.93 29.50
CA LEU A 400 16.82 6.96 28.62
C LEU A 400 16.76 5.74 27.69
N THR A 401 17.91 5.24 27.24
CA THR A 401 18.03 4.05 26.38
C THR A 401 18.31 2.76 27.15
N ASP A 402 18.20 2.78 28.48
CA ASP A 402 18.40 1.59 29.29
C ASP A 402 17.22 0.62 29.15
N ALA A 403 17.48 -0.69 29.12
CA ALA A 403 16.44 -1.71 29.01
C ALA A 403 15.61 -1.85 30.28
N THR A 404 16.14 -1.41 31.42
CA THR A 404 15.49 -1.40 32.73
C THR A 404 14.57 -0.19 32.93
N LEU A 405 14.56 0.77 32.00
CA LEU A 405 13.66 1.91 32.08
C LEU A 405 12.20 1.41 32.11
N PRO A 406 11.38 1.80 33.11
CA PRO A 406 10.06 1.19 33.36
C PRO A 406 8.97 1.70 32.42
N VAL A 407 9.23 1.62 31.11
CA VAL A 407 8.34 2.03 30.02
C VAL A 407 7.64 0.85 29.36
N GLY A 408 7.99 -0.38 29.76
CA GLY A 408 7.37 -1.59 29.23
C GLY A 408 7.86 -2.02 27.84
N GLY A 409 9.00 -1.49 27.37
CA GLY A 409 9.58 -1.86 26.06
C GLY A 409 9.73 -3.36 25.86
N PHE A 410 10.19 -4.07 26.89
CA PHE A 410 10.34 -5.53 26.88
C PHE A 410 9.01 -6.30 26.72
N ALA A 411 7.85 -5.70 26.95
CA ALA A 411 6.57 -6.38 26.83
C ALA A 411 6.06 -6.46 25.37
N HIS A 412 6.76 -5.83 24.43
CA HIS A 412 6.37 -5.71 23.03
C HIS A 412 7.39 -6.41 22.10
N SER A 413 6.92 -7.09 21.06
CA SER A 413 7.78 -7.80 20.10
C SER A 413 7.98 -7.05 18.78
N ASN A 414 7.32 -5.90 18.59
CA ASN A 414 7.27 -5.17 17.32
C ASN A 414 6.87 -6.07 16.13
N GLY A 415 5.91 -6.98 16.34
CA GLY A 415 5.40 -7.90 15.31
C GLY A 415 6.27 -9.13 15.02
N ILE A 416 7.43 -9.32 15.69
CA ILE A 416 8.30 -10.49 15.48
C ILE A 416 7.62 -11.78 15.92
N GLU A 417 6.90 -11.75 17.04
CA GLU A 417 6.13 -12.91 17.51
C GLU A 417 5.10 -13.33 16.48
N ALA A 418 4.30 -12.36 15.99
CA ALA A 418 3.30 -12.62 14.98
C ALA A 418 3.92 -13.11 13.67
N ALA A 419 5.00 -12.48 13.20
CA ALA A 419 5.70 -12.93 12.02
C ALA A 419 6.18 -14.39 12.12
N SER A 420 6.75 -14.77 13.27
CA SER A 420 7.22 -16.13 13.52
C SER A 420 6.06 -17.14 13.54
N GLN A 421 4.96 -16.84 14.22
CA GLN A 421 3.81 -17.74 14.32
C GLN A 421 3.00 -17.81 13.02
N LEU A 422 2.94 -16.72 12.24
CA LEU A 422 2.32 -16.66 10.90
C LEU A 422 3.19 -17.32 9.81
N GLY A 423 4.16 -18.15 10.18
CA GLY A 423 4.94 -18.94 9.23
C GLY A 423 5.82 -18.11 8.29
N LEU A 424 6.27 -16.91 8.72
CA LEU A 424 7.43 -16.28 8.08
C LEU A 424 8.68 -17.02 8.58
N LYS A 425 9.54 -17.47 7.65
CA LYS A 425 10.73 -18.28 7.94
C LYS A 425 11.84 -17.44 8.58
N LEU A 426 11.62 -16.96 9.81
CA LEU A 426 12.54 -16.09 10.54
C LEU A 426 13.73 -16.83 11.17
N GLU A 427 13.77 -18.16 11.10
CA GLU A 427 14.92 -18.98 11.54
C GLU A 427 16.19 -18.67 10.72
N LYS A 428 16.02 -18.14 9.50
CA LYS A 428 17.14 -17.64 8.70
C LYS A 428 17.52 -16.24 9.18
N LEU A 429 18.79 -16.09 9.56
CA LEU A 429 19.36 -14.83 10.04
C LEU A 429 19.05 -13.64 9.13
N ASP A 430 19.22 -13.82 7.82
CA ASP A 430 18.96 -12.76 6.83
C ASP A 430 17.50 -12.32 6.81
N SER A 431 16.56 -13.26 6.97
CA SER A 431 15.13 -12.96 7.00
C SER A 431 14.76 -12.19 8.27
N LEU A 432 15.28 -12.59 9.43
CA LEU A 432 15.08 -11.89 10.70
C LEU A 432 15.70 -10.48 10.65
N ARG A 433 16.97 -10.36 10.23
CA ARG A 433 17.66 -9.06 10.10
C ARG A 433 16.89 -8.14 9.15
N THR A 434 16.46 -8.65 8.00
CA THR A 434 15.70 -7.88 7.01
C THR A 434 14.39 -7.36 7.61
N LEU A 435 13.63 -8.23 8.28
CA LEU A 435 12.35 -7.82 8.89
C LEU A 435 12.56 -6.75 9.96
N VAL A 436 13.55 -6.91 10.85
CA VAL A 436 13.80 -5.94 11.92
C VAL A 436 14.36 -4.63 11.37
N PHE A 437 15.23 -4.67 10.37
CA PHE A 437 15.71 -3.48 9.68
C PHE A 437 14.56 -2.71 9.03
N LEU A 438 13.76 -3.37 8.18
CA LEU A 438 12.64 -2.72 7.49
C LEU A 438 11.56 -2.24 8.48
N GLY A 439 11.31 -2.99 9.55
CA GLY A 439 10.37 -2.60 10.60
C GLY A 439 10.85 -1.36 11.37
N SER A 440 12.12 -1.33 11.78
CA SER A 440 12.72 -0.18 12.46
C SER A 440 12.78 1.05 11.55
N ARG A 441 13.10 0.85 10.27
CA ARG A 441 13.08 1.89 9.24
C ARG A 441 11.67 2.46 9.02
N SER A 442 10.67 1.58 8.95
CA SER A 442 9.25 1.95 8.82
C SER A 442 8.80 2.80 10.02
N MET A 443 9.17 2.37 11.24
CA MET A 443 8.87 3.11 12.46
C MET A 443 9.57 4.48 12.47
N LEU A 444 10.82 4.57 12.03
CA LEU A 444 11.54 5.83 11.95
C LEU A 444 10.92 6.81 10.93
N ARG A 445 10.54 6.34 9.74
CA ARG A 445 9.93 7.21 8.71
C ARG A 445 8.57 7.75 9.10
N LEU A 446 7.78 6.98 9.85
CA LEU A 446 6.50 7.41 10.37
C LEU A 446 6.66 8.14 11.71
N GLN A 447 6.97 7.40 12.77
CA GLN A 447 6.99 7.89 14.15
C GLN A 447 8.19 8.80 14.45
N GLY A 448 9.34 8.61 13.79
CA GLY A 448 10.49 9.50 13.96
C GLY A 448 10.19 10.96 13.59
N ARG A 449 9.28 11.20 12.63
CA ARG A 449 8.79 12.56 12.31
C ARG A 449 8.02 13.19 13.48
N PHE A 450 7.21 12.40 14.18
CA PHE A 450 6.51 12.84 15.38
C PHE A 450 7.47 13.07 16.55
N VAL A 451 8.55 12.29 16.66
CA VAL A 451 9.64 12.55 17.63
C VAL A 451 10.25 13.93 17.37
N GLN A 452 10.62 14.25 16.11
CA GLN A 452 11.20 15.54 15.74
C GLN A 452 10.27 16.71 16.07
N LEU A 453 8.99 16.59 15.69
CA LEU A 453 8.00 17.64 15.91
C LEU A 453 7.75 17.83 17.42
N ALA A 454 7.60 16.74 18.18
CA ALA A 454 7.40 16.83 19.63
C ALA A 454 8.64 17.38 20.36
N HIS A 455 9.84 17.08 19.85
CA HIS A 455 11.09 17.62 20.38
C HIS A 455 11.13 19.15 20.22
N LYS A 456 10.80 19.68 19.04
CA LYS A 456 10.69 21.13 18.80
C LYS A 456 9.65 21.83 19.66
N LEU A 457 8.56 21.12 20.02
CA LEU A 457 7.53 21.65 20.92
C LEU A 457 7.94 21.59 22.40
N GLY A 458 9.00 20.86 22.75
CA GLY A 458 9.37 20.61 24.14
C GLY A 458 9.78 21.86 24.94
N ASP A 459 10.18 22.91 24.24
CA ASP A 459 10.55 24.22 24.81
C ASP A 459 9.32 25.12 25.08
N GLN A 460 8.12 24.73 24.63
CA GLN A 460 6.91 25.54 24.79
C GLN A 460 6.20 25.21 26.11
N GLU A 461 5.82 26.24 26.87
CA GLU A 461 5.05 26.08 28.12
C GLU A 461 3.59 25.63 27.89
N SER A 462 3.06 25.82 26.68
CA SER A 462 1.71 25.34 26.30
C SER A 462 1.77 23.92 25.73
N LEU A 463 1.01 23.00 26.35
CA LEU A 463 0.89 21.63 25.87
C LEU A 463 -0.12 21.47 24.73
N GLU A 464 -0.85 22.51 24.33
CA GLU A 464 -1.94 22.40 23.35
C GLU A 464 -1.45 21.87 22.00
N ALA A 465 -0.37 22.45 21.46
CA ALA A 465 0.24 22.00 20.22
C ALA A 465 0.76 20.55 20.30
N TRP A 466 1.25 20.14 21.48
CA TRP A 466 1.69 18.77 21.69
C TRP A 466 0.52 17.79 21.72
N HIS A 467 -0.61 18.15 22.33
CA HIS A 467 -1.81 17.30 22.32
C HIS A 467 -2.37 17.13 20.92
N GLN A 468 -2.35 18.19 20.09
CA GLN A 468 -2.74 18.08 18.69
C GLN A 468 -1.82 17.12 17.93
N LEU A 469 -0.49 17.23 18.12
CA LEU A 469 0.47 16.33 17.50
C LEU A 469 0.30 14.87 17.95
N ASP A 470 -0.05 14.65 19.21
CA ASP A 470 -0.35 13.32 19.75
C ASP A 470 -1.65 12.74 19.17
N GLN A 471 -2.67 13.57 18.97
CA GLN A 471 -3.91 13.18 18.27
C GLN A 471 -3.65 12.86 16.79
N ASP A 472 -2.78 13.61 16.12
CA ASP A 472 -2.37 13.32 14.75
C ASP A 472 -1.66 11.96 14.69
N LEU A 473 -0.80 11.64 15.67
CA LEU A 473 -0.17 10.32 15.75
C LEU A 473 -1.19 9.20 16.06
N GLN A 474 -2.15 9.44 16.94
CA GLN A 474 -3.27 8.52 17.20
C GLN A 474 -4.00 8.18 15.89
N ALA A 475 -4.31 9.19 15.08
CA ALA A 475 -4.97 9.00 13.78
C ALA A 475 -4.13 8.13 12.82
N HIS A 476 -2.80 8.30 12.83
CA HIS A 476 -1.85 7.52 12.03
C HIS A 476 -1.66 6.06 12.51
N LEU A 477 -1.91 5.77 13.78
CA LEU A 477 -1.76 4.43 14.35
C LEU A 477 -3.09 3.67 14.46
N ALA A 478 -4.24 4.37 14.38
CA ALA A 478 -5.57 3.78 14.55
C ALA A 478 -5.87 2.63 13.57
N SER A 479 -5.26 2.64 12.37
CA SER A 479 -5.42 1.55 11.39
C SER A 479 -4.74 0.24 11.81
N ASN A 480 -3.86 0.27 12.82
CA ASN A 480 -3.21 -0.88 13.43
C ASN A 480 -3.39 -0.85 14.95
N GLY A 481 -4.50 -1.43 15.44
CA GLY A 481 -4.85 -1.42 16.86
C GLY A 481 -3.77 -2.01 17.78
N VAL A 482 -3.04 -3.04 17.32
CA VAL A 482 -1.94 -3.65 18.07
C VAL A 482 -0.81 -2.63 18.27
N ALA A 483 -0.32 -2.02 17.18
CA ALA A 483 0.72 -0.99 17.23
C ALA A 483 0.30 0.25 18.03
N CYS A 484 -0.95 0.68 17.86
CA CYS A 484 -1.53 1.83 18.55
C CYS A 484 -1.52 1.63 20.08
N ARG A 485 -1.98 0.45 20.54
CA ARG A 485 -1.98 0.09 21.98
C ARG A 485 -0.57 0.03 22.55
N ALA A 486 0.39 -0.59 21.85
CA ALA A 486 1.79 -0.60 22.27
C ALA A 486 2.32 0.82 22.47
N SER A 487 2.14 1.67 21.45
CA SER A 487 2.61 3.06 21.48
C SER A 487 1.99 3.85 22.63
N ALA A 488 0.68 3.72 22.88
CA ALA A 488 0.01 4.40 23.98
C ALA A 488 0.48 3.93 25.36
N LEU A 489 0.73 2.63 25.54
CA LEU A 489 1.25 2.06 26.80
C LEU A 489 2.68 2.55 27.08
N GLN A 490 3.56 2.44 26.08
CA GLN A 490 4.95 2.88 26.18
C GLN A 490 5.05 4.40 26.40
N GLY A 491 4.24 5.21 25.70
CA GLY A 491 4.19 6.65 25.90
C GLY A 491 3.68 7.07 27.27
N ALA A 492 2.64 6.41 27.79
CA ALA A 492 2.16 6.64 29.15
C ALA A 492 3.21 6.27 30.22
N GLY A 493 3.98 5.20 30.00
CA GLY A 493 5.13 4.84 30.83
C GLY A 493 6.22 5.92 30.80
N LEU A 494 6.58 6.39 29.62
CA LEU A 494 7.63 7.38 29.43
C LEU A 494 7.28 8.75 30.01
N LEU A 495 6.01 9.20 29.87
CA LEU A 495 5.53 10.43 30.51
C LEU A 495 5.54 10.34 32.05
N ARG A 496 5.36 9.14 32.61
CA ARG A 496 5.46 8.90 34.05
C ARG A 496 6.89 9.06 34.55
N VAL A 497 7.85 8.50 33.81
CA VAL A 497 9.28 8.71 34.05
C VAL A 497 9.64 10.19 33.94
N GLY A 498 9.16 10.88 32.89
CA GLY A 498 9.40 12.31 32.69
C GLY A 498 8.99 13.17 33.88
N ARG A 499 7.79 12.92 34.46
CA ARG A 499 7.32 13.60 35.68
C ARG A 499 8.20 13.36 36.91
N GLN A 500 8.88 12.22 36.99
CA GLN A 500 9.79 11.91 38.09
C GLN A 500 11.16 12.56 37.90
N TRP A 501 11.68 12.57 36.66
CA TRP A 501 12.97 13.19 36.35
C TRP A 501 12.91 14.71 36.35
N GLN A 502 11.74 15.28 36.02
CA GLN A 502 11.53 16.73 36.03
C GLN A 502 10.25 17.08 36.79
N THR A 503 10.44 17.58 38.00
CA THR A 503 9.37 18.00 38.89
C THR A 503 8.80 19.38 38.52
N CYS A 504 9.54 20.18 37.75
CA CYS A 504 9.09 21.47 37.22
C CYS A 504 8.47 21.30 35.82
N GLY A 505 7.41 22.08 35.54
CA GLY A 505 6.74 22.09 34.23
C GLY A 505 5.51 21.18 34.15
N ARG A 506 4.58 21.53 33.26
CA ARG A 506 3.35 20.74 33.03
C ARG A 506 3.67 19.53 32.14
N TRP A 507 3.18 18.35 32.52
CA TRP A 507 3.34 17.12 31.75
C TRP A 507 1.99 16.56 31.31
N PRO A 508 1.88 16.05 30.07
CA PRO A 508 0.73 15.28 29.64
C PRO A 508 0.54 14.03 30.53
N LYS A 509 -0.71 13.64 30.75
CA LYS A 509 -1.04 12.43 31.54
C LYS A 509 -0.90 11.15 30.72
N LYS A 510 -1.26 11.22 29.45
CA LYS A 510 -1.24 10.14 28.46
C LYS A 510 -0.60 10.68 27.18
N GLY A 511 -0.13 9.76 26.34
CA GLY A 511 0.54 10.07 25.09
C GLY A 511 1.05 8.83 24.41
N HIS A 512 1.29 8.93 23.11
CA HIS A 512 1.98 7.93 22.33
C HIS A 512 3.49 7.97 22.55
N HIS A 513 4.15 6.86 22.23
CA HIS A 513 5.57 6.67 22.55
C HIS A 513 6.44 7.74 21.89
N ALA A 514 6.26 7.98 20.59
CA ALA A 514 7.10 8.90 19.82
C ALA A 514 6.99 10.37 20.27
N THR A 515 5.76 10.86 20.47
CA THR A 515 5.50 12.23 20.95
C THR A 515 5.97 12.43 22.38
N ALA A 516 5.78 11.42 23.25
CA ALA A 516 6.32 11.42 24.61
C ALA A 516 7.85 11.41 24.61
N PHE A 517 8.47 10.65 23.71
CA PHE A 517 9.93 10.52 23.60
C PHE A 517 10.58 11.83 23.16
N GLY A 518 10.04 12.46 22.11
CA GLY A 518 10.51 13.76 21.64
C GLY A 518 10.38 14.84 22.72
N LEU A 519 9.22 14.92 23.38
CA LEU A 519 8.98 15.88 24.46
C LEU A 519 9.94 15.69 25.64
N LEU A 520 10.10 14.44 26.11
CA LEU A 520 10.99 14.14 27.23
C LEU A 520 12.44 14.49 26.88
N ALA A 521 12.91 14.08 25.71
CA ALA A 521 14.30 14.30 25.30
C ALA A 521 14.62 15.80 25.13
N ALA A 522 13.70 16.58 24.56
CA ALA A 522 13.83 18.04 24.45
C ALA A 522 13.97 18.69 25.83
N ARG A 523 13.11 18.32 26.77
CA ARG A 523 13.17 18.87 28.13
C ARG A 523 14.42 18.44 28.89
N LEU A 524 14.97 17.27 28.60
CA LEU A 524 16.28 16.82 29.10
C LEU A 524 17.47 17.50 28.37
N SER A 525 17.18 18.44 27.46
CA SER A 525 18.17 19.18 26.67
C SER A 525 19.06 18.29 25.80
N LEU A 526 18.53 17.12 25.39
CA LEU A 526 19.16 16.24 24.41
C LEU A 526 18.97 16.83 23.00
N GLY A 527 19.99 16.71 22.14
CA GLY A 527 19.89 17.18 20.76
C GLY A 527 18.90 16.34 19.93
N GLU A 528 18.32 16.93 18.89
CA GLU A 528 17.33 16.25 18.02
C GLU A 528 17.89 14.96 17.41
N LEU A 529 19.11 15.01 16.85
CA LEU A 529 19.75 13.82 16.27
C LEU A 529 20.01 12.72 17.31
N ALA A 530 20.50 13.08 18.50
CA ALA A 530 20.70 12.14 19.60
C ALA A 530 19.37 11.51 20.07
N THR A 531 18.28 12.28 20.03
CA THR A 531 16.93 11.81 20.34
C THR A 531 16.46 10.78 19.31
N LEU A 532 16.62 11.06 18.02
CA LEU A 532 16.28 10.11 16.95
C LEU A 532 17.13 8.84 17.00
N GLN A 533 18.43 8.97 17.28
CA GLN A 533 19.33 7.83 17.47
C GLN A 533 18.90 6.96 18.65
N ALA A 534 18.53 7.57 19.78
CA ALA A 534 18.03 6.85 20.95
C ALA A 534 16.70 6.14 20.68
N PHE A 535 15.78 6.79 19.97
CA PHE A 535 14.51 6.20 19.56
C PHE A 535 14.72 4.98 18.62
N ALA A 536 15.59 5.12 17.62
CA ALA A 536 15.99 4.02 16.74
C ALA A 536 16.62 2.87 17.53
N TYR A 537 17.54 3.20 18.44
CA TYR A 537 18.24 2.23 19.28
C TYR A 537 17.27 1.41 20.13
N CYS A 538 16.34 2.06 20.84
CA CYS A 538 15.33 1.36 21.65
C CYS A 538 14.48 0.42 20.79
N THR A 539 14.07 0.86 19.60
CA THR A 539 13.27 0.04 18.68
C THR A 539 14.00 -1.23 18.25
N VAL A 540 15.26 -1.10 17.81
CA VAL A 540 16.07 -2.26 17.38
C VAL A 540 16.42 -3.16 18.57
N ARG A 541 16.81 -2.57 19.70
CA ARG A 541 17.13 -3.29 20.94
C ARG A 541 15.95 -4.14 21.42
N ASP A 542 14.75 -3.57 21.47
CA ASP A 542 13.55 -4.27 21.95
C ASP A 542 13.15 -5.40 20.99
N SER A 543 13.28 -5.15 19.69
CA SER A 543 13.09 -6.16 18.63
C SER A 543 14.07 -7.33 18.77
N MET A 544 15.36 -7.05 18.99
CA MET A 544 16.39 -8.08 19.19
C MET A 544 16.19 -8.83 20.51
N SER A 545 15.80 -8.15 21.58
CA SER A 545 15.43 -8.76 22.85
C SER A 545 14.27 -9.75 22.68
N ALA A 546 13.25 -9.36 21.91
CA ALA A 546 12.13 -10.23 21.60
C ALA A 546 12.56 -11.46 20.79
N ALA A 547 13.40 -11.28 19.76
CA ALA A 547 13.92 -12.38 18.95
C ALA A 547 14.71 -13.41 19.77
N VAL A 548 15.52 -12.95 20.74
CA VAL A 548 16.26 -13.84 21.66
C VAL A 548 15.29 -14.61 22.55
N ARG A 549 14.27 -13.96 23.10
CA ARG A 549 13.26 -14.59 23.98
C ARG A 549 12.36 -15.58 23.25
N LEU A 550 12.13 -15.37 21.95
CA LEU A 550 11.46 -16.30 21.06
C LEU A 550 12.38 -17.43 20.57
N ASN A 551 13.64 -17.47 21.01
CA ASN A 551 14.65 -18.44 20.59
C ASN A 551 14.88 -18.47 19.07
N LEU A 552 14.68 -17.34 18.38
CA LEU A 552 14.99 -17.18 16.95
C LEU A 552 16.47 -16.90 16.72
N LEU A 553 17.15 -16.37 17.73
CA LEU A 553 18.54 -15.92 17.66
C LEU A 553 19.22 -16.05 19.03
N GLY A 554 20.50 -16.43 19.05
CA GLY A 554 21.29 -16.44 20.27
C GLY A 554 21.71 -15.02 20.74
N PRO A 555 21.95 -14.79 22.06
CA PRO A 555 22.26 -13.45 22.59
C PRO A 555 23.49 -12.77 21.98
N LEU A 556 24.57 -13.53 21.72
CA LEU A 556 25.79 -12.97 21.12
C LEU A 556 25.57 -12.51 19.67
N MET A 557 24.86 -13.32 18.89
CA MET A 557 24.51 -12.97 17.51
C MET A 557 23.54 -11.79 17.47
N ALA A 558 22.65 -11.65 18.46
CA ALA A 558 21.76 -10.50 18.57
C ALA A 558 22.51 -9.17 18.70
N VAL A 559 23.61 -9.13 19.45
CA VAL A 559 24.45 -7.92 19.57
C VAL A 559 25.08 -7.55 18.22
N GLU A 560 25.59 -8.54 17.49
CA GLU A 560 26.19 -8.32 16.17
C GLU A 560 25.16 -7.80 15.16
N VAL A 561 24.00 -8.46 15.07
CA VAL A 561 22.90 -8.06 14.18
C VAL A 561 22.35 -6.68 14.55
N GLN A 562 22.19 -6.40 15.85
CA GLN A 562 21.76 -5.09 16.33
C GLN A 562 22.73 -3.99 15.85
N GLY A 563 24.04 -4.20 16.02
CA GLY A 563 25.06 -3.26 15.56
C GLY A 563 24.99 -2.99 14.06
N ALA A 564 24.84 -4.06 13.26
CA ALA A 564 24.72 -3.94 11.80
C ALA A 564 23.46 -3.18 11.38
N ILE A 565 22.29 -3.49 11.96
CA ILE A 565 21.03 -2.78 11.67
C ILE A 565 21.14 -1.29 12.02
N LEU A 566 21.73 -0.95 13.16
CA LEU A 566 21.89 0.44 13.58
C LEU A 566 22.82 1.23 12.64
N GLN A 567 23.86 0.59 12.11
CA GLN A 567 24.71 1.19 11.09
C GLN A 567 23.94 1.41 9.78
N ASP A 568 23.16 0.43 9.34
CA ASP A 568 22.34 0.53 8.12
C ASP A 568 21.26 1.63 8.23
N LEU A 569 20.78 1.95 9.43
CA LEU A 569 19.80 3.02 9.69
C LEU A 569 20.43 4.43 9.70
N SER A 570 21.75 4.55 9.65
CA SER A 570 22.44 5.85 9.79
C SER A 570 22.06 6.85 8.70
N GLU A 571 21.96 6.42 7.44
CA GLU A 571 21.56 7.28 6.33
C GLU A 571 20.14 7.82 6.53
N GLU A 572 19.21 6.96 6.96
CA GLU A 572 17.80 7.36 7.21
C GLU A 572 17.71 8.40 8.34
N LEU A 573 18.50 8.24 9.41
CA LEU A 573 18.54 9.21 10.52
C LEU A 573 19.03 10.59 10.08
N LEU A 574 20.01 10.63 9.16
CA LEU A 574 20.51 11.87 8.58
C LEU A 574 19.47 12.50 7.63
N GLU A 575 18.82 11.71 6.78
CA GLU A 575 17.71 12.17 5.92
C GLU A 575 16.56 12.76 6.74
N LEU A 576 16.21 12.13 7.87
CA LEU A 576 15.19 12.62 8.79
C LEU A 576 15.57 13.99 9.35
N ARG A 577 16.79 14.13 9.90
CA ARG A 577 17.31 15.39 10.48
C ARG A 577 17.21 16.56 9.51
N ASP A 578 17.58 16.35 8.25
CA ASP A 578 17.69 17.43 7.27
C ASP A 578 16.32 17.86 6.69
N SER A 579 15.28 17.04 6.84
CA SER A 579 13.95 17.25 6.26
C SER A 579 12.96 17.81 7.29
N SER A 580 12.99 19.12 7.56
CA SER A 580 12.34 19.68 8.76
C SER A 580 11.06 20.50 8.53
N ALA A 581 10.82 20.99 7.31
CA ALA A 581 9.72 21.93 7.01
C ALA A 581 8.36 21.26 6.70
N GLU A 582 8.35 20.01 6.24
CA GLU A 582 7.15 19.26 5.81
C GLU A 582 7.01 17.89 6.51
N ALA A 583 7.53 17.77 7.72
CA ALA A 583 7.74 16.48 8.40
C ALA A 583 6.47 15.61 8.50
N LEU A 584 5.30 16.20 8.77
CA LEU A 584 4.04 15.45 8.92
C LEU A 584 3.47 14.97 7.58
N ALA A 585 3.63 15.75 6.51
CA ALA A 585 3.20 15.36 5.17
C ALA A 585 4.04 14.20 4.62
N LEU A 586 5.30 14.11 5.04
CA LEU A 586 6.24 13.07 4.66
C LEU A 586 6.18 11.82 5.54
N ALA A 587 5.45 11.86 6.67
CA ALA A 587 5.34 10.75 7.60
C ALA A 587 4.58 9.58 6.95
N GLY A 588 5.23 8.42 6.84
CA GLY A 588 4.65 7.21 6.25
C GLY A 588 5.52 5.99 6.50
N GLY A 589 4.88 4.85 6.77
CA GLY A 589 5.56 3.57 6.95
C GLY A 589 6.17 3.06 5.65
N CYS A 590 7.09 2.11 5.72
CA CYS A 590 7.73 1.53 4.54
C CYS A 590 7.80 -0.01 4.55
N CYS A 591 7.10 -0.68 5.46
CA CYS A 591 7.11 -2.14 5.56
C CYS A 591 5.69 -2.72 5.57
N PRO A 592 5.03 -2.86 4.40
CA PRO A 592 3.67 -3.39 4.31
C PRO A 592 3.53 -4.81 4.89
N LEU A 593 4.60 -5.61 4.79
CA LEU A 593 4.64 -6.94 5.38
C LEU A 593 4.52 -6.89 6.90
N LEU A 594 5.22 -5.95 7.53
CA LEU A 594 5.11 -5.74 8.97
C LEU A 594 3.70 -5.33 9.35
N ASP A 595 3.07 -4.44 8.58
CA ASP A 595 1.71 -3.99 8.87
C ASP A 595 0.69 -5.15 8.79
N CYS A 596 0.91 -6.10 7.85
CA CYS A 596 0.11 -7.33 7.77
C CYS A 596 0.32 -8.22 9.01
N VAL A 597 1.56 -8.55 9.35
CA VAL A 597 1.81 -9.51 10.45
C VAL A 597 1.53 -8.92 11.82
N HIS A 598 1.85 -7.66 12.06
CA HIS A 598 1.63 -6.99 13.33
C HIS A 598 0.13 -6.87 13.64
N SER A 599 -0.70 -6.59 12.63
CA SER A 599 -2.17 -6.62 12.77
C SER A 599 -2.70 -8.04 13.04
N GLY A 600 -1.95 -9.08 12.68
CA GLY A 600 -2.29 -10.48 12.95
C GLY A 600 -1.97 -10.95 14.37
N HIS A 601 -1.31 -10.14 15.22
CA HIS A 601 -0.91 -10.55 16.58
C HIS A 601 -2.10 -10.93 17.46
N ASP A 602 -3.22 -10.19 17.35
CA ASP A 602 -4.44 -10.47 18.11
C ASP A 602 -5.14 -11.78 17.67
N LEU A 603 -4.75 -12.36 16.52
CA LEU A 603 -5.29 -13.65 16.04
C LEU A 603 -4.62 -14.86 16.71
N LEU A 604 -3.48 -14.66 17.35
CA LEU A 604 -2.67 -15.73 17.93
C LEU A 604 -3.27 -16.24 19.23
N GLU A 605 -3.41 -17.55 19.36
CA GLU A 605 -3.91 -18.20 20.56
C GLU A 605 -2.92 -18.06 21.73
N ALA A 606 -1.63 -18.30 21.47
CA ALA A 606 -0.58 -18.26 22.47
C ALA A 606 0.36 -17.08 22.21
N ARG A 607 0.45 -16.16 23.19
CA ARG A 607 1.25 -14.92 23.08
C ARG A 607 2.16 -14.77 24.29
N LEU A 608 3.44 -14.56 24.04
CA LEU A 608 4.46 -14.21 25.04
C LEU A 608 4.58 -12.69 25.21
N PHE A 609 4.21 -11.92 24.18
CA PHE A 609 4.25 -10.46 24.17
C PHE A 609 2.83 -9.88 24.10
N LEU A 610 2.71 -8.60 24.44
CA LEU A 610 1.46 -7.86 24.34
C LEU A 610 1.11 -7.47 22.90
N THR A 611 2.11 -7.43 22.00
CA THR A 611 2.02 -6.96 20.61
C THR A 611 3.11 -7.54 19.70
#